data_AF-A0A661YTC1-F1
#
_entry.id   AF-A0A661YTC1-F1
#
_cell.length_a   1.000
_cell.length_b   1.000
_cell.length_c   1.000
_cell.angle_alpha   90.00
_cell.angle_beta   90.00
_cell.angle_gamma   90.00
#
_symmetry.space_group_name_H-M   'P 1'
#
loop_
_entity.id
_entity.type
_entity.pdbx_description
1 polymer ?
#
loop_
_entity_poly.entity_id
_entity_poly.type
_entity_poly.pdbx_seq_one_letter_code
_entity_poly.pdbx_strand_id
1 'polypeptide(L)'
;MSFPETYESLIEAGITDDYSMGYASMSGFRAGIANPFRFYNLKEEEETSLLIHPFMFMDTTLSDYMKLDPSEYKDAVLPLIDAVKSVSGELIGIWHNYALEDDENKHKSLEEIFARAAQQ
;
A
#
# COMPACT_ATOMS: atom_id res chain seq x y z
N MET A 1 -0.62 -2.87 15.47
CA MET A 1 -0.31 -1.43 15.41
C MET A 1 -1.14 -0.73 16.46
N SER A 2 -0.51 0.08 17.31
CA SER A 2 -1.19 0.94 18.29
C SER A 2 -0.86 2.39 17.98
N PHE A 3 -1.88 3.23 17.83
CA PHE A 3 -1.72 4.66 17.60
C PHE A 3 -1.99 5.41 18.91
N PRO A 4 -1.17 6.41 19.27
CA PRO A 4 -0.02 6.94 18.52
C PRO A 4 1.32 6.23 18.81
N GLU A 5 1.36 5.27 19.74
CA GLU A 5 2.60 4.80 20.38
C GLU A 5 3.61 4.19 19.39
N THR A 6 3.10 3.52 18.35
CA THR A 6 3.97 2.91 17.32
C THR A 6 4.75 3.99 16.57
N TYR A 7 4.10 5.11 16.23
CA TYR A 7 4.72 6.20 15.48
C TYR A 7 5.67 7.04 16.33
N GLU A 8 5.31 7.27 17.60
CA GLU A 8 6.23 7.87 18.57
C GLU A 8 7.51 7.02 18.70
N SER A 9 7.38 5.69 18.78
CA SER A 9 8.53 4.77 18.83
C SER A 9 9.40 4.84 17.57
N LEU A 10 8.80 4.98 16.38
CA LEU A 10 9.55 5.14 15.13
C LEU A 10 10.36 6.45 15.14
N ILE A 11 9.75 7.54 15.59
CA ILE A 11 10.40 8.86 15.70
C ILE A 11 11.57 8.81 16.68
N GLU A 12 11.38 8.23 17.86
CA GLU A 12 12.44 8.05 18.87
C GLU A 12 13.61 7.21 18.35
N ALA A 13 13.34 6.23 17.48
CA ALA A 13 14.35 5.43 16.81
C ALA A 13 15.05 6.15 15.64
N GLY A 14 14.63 7.37 15.30
CA GLY A 14 15.17 8.15 14.17
C GLY A 14 14.68 7.69 12.81
N ILE A 15 13.59 6.91 12.74
CA ILE A 15 12.96 6.49 11.49
C ILE A 15 12.12 7.64 10.95
N THR A 16 12.27 7.93 9.65
CA THR A 16 11.64 9.08 9.00
C THR A 16 10.46 8.72 8.11
N ASP A 17 10.32 7.45 7.71
CA ASP A 17 9.33 7.02 6.72
C ASP A 17 8.64 5.73 7.17
N ASP A 18 7.31 5.73 7.22
CA ASP A 18 6.47 4.58 7.57
C ASP A 18 5.62 4.13 6.38
N TYR A 19 5.58 2.82 6.15
CA TYR A 19 4.85 2.18 5.05
C TYR A 19 3.78 1.20 5.58
N SER A 20 3.38 1.33 6.85
CA SER A 20 2.44 0.40 7.51
C SER A 20 0.97 0.84 7.45
N MET A 21 0.69 2.07 7.00
CA MET A 21 -0.66 2.62 6.91
C MET A 21 -1.43 2.06 5.71
N GLY A 22 -2.21 1.00 5.93
CA GLY A 22 -3.13 0.46 4.92
C GLY A 22 -4.11 -0.55 5.50
N TYR A 23 -4.92 -1.15 4.63
CA TYR A 23 -5.82 -2.25 4.98
C TYR A 23 -5.19 -3.58 4.63
N ALA A 24 -5.26 -4.55 5.54
CA ALA A 24 -4.89 -5.92 5.21
C ALA A 24 -5.92 -6.57 4.29
N SER A 25 -7.20 -6.37 4.60
CA SER A 25 -8.30 -7.19 4.08
C SER A 25 -8.97 -6.68 2.80
N MET A 26 -8.61 -5.49 2.32
CA MET A 26 -9.20 -4.88 1.14
C MET A 26 -8.23 -3.91 0.49
N SER A 27 -8.39 -3.68 -0.81
CA SER A 27 -7.64 -2.65 -1.52
C SER A 27 -8.22 -1.27 -1.23
N GLY A 28 -7.36 -0.26 -1.08
CA GLY A 28 -7.73 1.12 -0.79
C GLY A 28 -6.80 1.78 0.22
N PHE A 29 -6.67 3.11 0.13
CA PHE A 29 -5.90 3.88 1.11
C PHE A 29 -6.68 4.04 2.42
N ARG A 30 -6.17 3.44 3.50
CA ARG A 30 -6.74 3.60 4.84
C ARG A 30 -6.79 5.05 5.33
N ALA A 31 -5.83 5.86 4.91
CA ALA A 31 -5.79 7.29 5.21
C ALA A 31 -6.71 8.13 4.31
N GLY A 32 -7.37 7.53 3.30
CA GLY A 32 -8.23 8.24 2.35
C GLY A 32 -7.48 9.16 1.37
N ILE A 33 -6.15 9.11 1.36
CA ILE A 33 -5.28 9.95 0.54
C ILE A 33 -4.22 9.09 -0.15
N ALA A 34 -3.91 9.45 -1.39
CA ALA A 34 -2.94 8.76 -2.24
C ALA A 34 -1.52 9.34 -2.15
N ASN A 35 -1.30 10.39 -1.37
CA ASN A 35 -0.02 11.06 -1.24
C ASN A 35 0.53 10.90 0.17
N PRO A 36 1.86 10.88 0.34
CA PRO A 36 2.48 10.90 1.64
C PRO A 36 2.10 12.14 2.44
N PHE A 37 2.01 11.98 3.76
CA PHE A 37 1.70 13.08 4.68
C PHE A 37 2.44 12.87 6.00
N ARG A 38 2.75 13.97 6.69
CA ARG A 38 3.41 13.88 7.99
C ARG A 38 2.44 13.42 9.05
N PHE A 39 2.91 12.56 9.95
CA PHE A 39 2.14 12.20 11.13
C PHE A 39 1.92 13.43 12.01
N TYR A 40 0.66 13.78 12.24
CA TYR A 40 0.27 14.82 13.20
C TYR A 40 -0.03 14.16 14.54
N ASN A 41 0.80 14.45 15.56
CA ASN A 41 0.60 13.94 16.90
C ASN A 41 -0.48 14.78 17.61
N LEU A 42 -1.70 14.23 17.72
CA LEU A 42 -2.83 14.90 18.38
C LEU A 42 -2.62 15.11 19.89
N LYS A 43 -1.77 14.32 20.54
CA LYS A 43 -1.52 14.44 21.98
C LYS A 43 -0.66 15.67 22.29
N GLU A 44 0.36 15.89 21.46
CA GLU A 44 1.29 17.01 21.59
C GLU A 44 0.90 18.22 20.73
N GLU A 45 -0.15 18.08 19.89
CA GLU A 45 -0.64 19.10 18.95
C GLU A 45 0.44 19.62 18.00
N GLU A 46 1.21 18.70 17.40
CA GLU A 46 2.31 19.03 16.51
C GLU A 46 2.40 18.11 15.28
N GLU A 47 2.92 18.68 14.18
CA GLU A 47 3.34 17.91 13.01
C GLU A 47 4.75 17.35 13.24
N THR A 48 4.91 16.04 13.07
CA THR A 48 6.18 15.35 13.35
C THR A 48 7.07 15.22 12.12
N SER A 49 8.31 14.75 12.31
CA SER A 49 9.23 14.46 11.22
C SER A 49 8.88 13.18 10.43
N LEU A 50 8.01 12.30 10.97
CA LEU A 50 7.67 11.01 10.38
C LEU A 50 6.70 11.19 9.20
N LEU A 51 7.12 10.76 8.01
CA LEU A 51 6.32 10.74 6.79
C LEU A 51 5.62 9.38 6.65
N ILE A 52 4.29 9.40 6.50
CA ILE A 52 3.48 8.20 6.29
C ILE A 52 3.24 8.04 4.80
N HIS A 53 3.52 6.85 4.29
CA HIS A 53 3.29 6.41 2.92
C HIS A 53 2.19 5.34 2.89
N PRO A 54 0.92 5.72 2.64
CA PRO A 54 -0.17 4.76 2.62
C PRO A 54 -0.01 3.77 1.47
N PHE A 55 -0.19 2.48 1.76
CA PHE A 55 -0.22 1.46 0.71
C PHE A 55 -1.63 1.17 0.23
N MET A 56 -1.76 0.83 -1.06
CA MET A 56 -3.04 0.58 -1.71
C MET A 56 -3.50 -0.87 -1.52
N PHE A 57 -2.60 -1.84 -1.69
CA PHE A 57 -2.92 -3.26 -1.60
C PHE A 57 -1.66 -4.09 -1.33
N MET A 58 -1.86 -5.36 -0.98
CA MET A 58 -0.80 -6.37 -0.88
C MET A 58 -1.16 -7.58 -1.74
N ASP A 59 -0.20 -8.45 -2.04
CA ASP A 59 -0.50 -9.74 -2.68
C ASP A 59 -1.52 -10.55 -1.87
N THR A 60 -1.35 -10.60 -0.54
CA THR A 60 -2.28 -11.31 0.35
C THR A 60 -3.64 -10.64 0.47
N THR A 61 -3.73 -9.32 0.25
CA THR A 61 -5.02 -8.62 0.14
C THR A 61 -5.87 -9.25 -0.96
N LEU A 62 -5.27 -9.51 -2.13
CA LEU A 62 -5.94 -10.09 -3.28
C LEU A 62 -6.21 -11.60 -3.07
N SER A 63 -5.19 -12.36 -2.65
CA SER A 63 -5.28 -13.82 -2.56
C SER A 63 -6.01 -14.32 -1.32
N ASP A 64 -5.62 -13.85 -0.14
CA ASP A 64 -6.00 -14.49 1.12
C ASP A 64 -7.26 -13.86 1.71
N TYR A 65 -7.36 -12.53 1.59
CA TYR A 65 -8.47 -11.77 2.15
C TYR A 65 -9.63 -11.61 1.19
N MET A 66 -9.38 -11.07 -0.01
CA MET A 66 -10.42 -10.91 -1.04
C MET A 66 -10.74 -12.22 -1.77
N LYS A 67 -9.87 -13.23 -1.65
CA LYS A 67 -10.05 -14.57 -2.25
C LYS A 67 -10.27 -14.54 -3.75
N LEU A 68 -9.59 -13.61 -4.42
CA LEU A 68 -9.61 -13.51 -5.87
C LEU A 68 -8.79 -14.65 -6.48
N ASP A 69 -9.26 -15.14 -7.62
CA ASP A 69 -8.43 -15.95 -8.51
C ASP A 69 -7.34 -15.08 -9.13
N PRO A 70 -6.12 -15.61 -9.39
CA PRO A 70 -5.07 -14.85 -10.04
C PRO A 70 -5.50 -14.13 -11.32
N SER A 71 -6.41 -14.72 -12.11
CA SER A 71 -6.93 -14.09 -13.33
C SER A 71 -7.72 -12.81 -13.09
N GLU A 72 -8.25 -12.60 -11.88
CA GLU A 72 -9.06 -11.45 -11.48
C GLU A 72 -8.22 -10.30 -10.89
N TYR A 73 -6.94 -10.54 -10.57
CA TYR A 73 -6.10 -9.54 -9.90
C TYR A 73 -5.97 -8.25 -10.70
N LYS A 74 -5.81 -8.36 -12.02
CA LYS A 74 -5.69 -7.20 -12.90
C LYS A 74 -6.98 -6.38 -12.93
N ASP A 75 -8.14 -7.04 -12.96
CA ASP A 75 -9.42 -6.34 -13.02
C ASP A 75 -9.67 -5.58 -11.71
N ALA A 76 -9.17 -6.09 -10.59
CA ALA A 76 -9.18 -5.41 -9.30
C ALA A 76 -8.16 -4.26 -9.20
N VAL A 77 -6.95 -4.43 -9.74
CA VAL A 77 -5.82 -3.52 -9.47
C VAL A 77 -5.64 -2.44 -10.55
N LEU A 78 -5.79 -2.75 -11.84
CA LEU A 78 -5.51 -1.78 -12.91
C LEU A 78 -6.35 -0.49 -12.79
N PRO A 79 -7.67 -0.54 -12.46
CA PRO A 79 -8.45 0.68 -12.25
C PRO A 79 -7.93 1.53 -11.08
N LEU A 80 -7.36 0.90 -10.04
CA LEU A 80 -6.77 1.59 -8.90
C LEU A 80 -5.49 2.31 -9.29
N ILE A 81 -4.63 1.67 -10.10
CA ILE A 81 -3.43 2.32 -10.66
C ILE A 81 -3.82 3.58 -11.43
N ASP A 82 -4.83 3.47 -12.29
CA ASP A 82 -5.29 4.56 -13.14
C ASP A 82 -5.87 5.70 -12.32
N ALA A 83 -6.65 5.38 -11.28
CA ALA A 83 -7.19 6.38 -10.36
C ALA A 83 -6.07 7.14 -9.64
N VAL A 84 -5.05 6.44 -9.11
CA VAL A 84 -3.91 7.07 -8.43
C VAL A 84 -3.13 7.97 -9.37
N LYS A 85 -2.86 7.52 -10.61
CA LYS A 85 -2.18 8.34 -11.62
C LYS A 85 -2.96 9.59 -11.99
N SER A 86 -4.29 9.47 -12.13
CA SER A 86 -5.14 10.61 -12.50
C SER A 86 -5.08 11.78 -11.51
N VAL A 87 -4.68 11.51 -10.27
CA VAL A 87 -4.50 12.52 -9.21
C VAL A 87 -3.04 12.80 -8.88
N SER A 88 -2.09 12.27 -9.68
CA SER A 88 -0.64 12.35 -9.40
C SER A 88 -0.28 11.86 -7.99
N GLY A 89 -0.95 10.79 -7.54
CA GLY A 89 -0.69 10.14 -6.26
C GLY A 89 0.49 9.18 -6.31
N GLU A 90 0.92 8.73 -5.13
CA GLU A 90 1.90 7.67 -4.95
C GLU A 90 1.19 6.32 -4.83
N LEU A 91 1.51 5.39 -5.72
CA LEU A 91 1.00 4.02 -5.67
C LEU A 91 2.01 3.11 -4.99
N ILE A 92 1.62 2.49 -3.87
CA ILE A 92 2.44 1.50 -3.17
C ILE A 92 1.67 0.18 -3.08
N GLY A 93 2.32 -0.88 -3.56
CA GLY A 93 1.89 -2.26 -3.40
C GLY A 93 2.93 -3.06 -2.62
N ILE A 94 2.49 -3.98 -1.77
CA ILE A 94 3.37 -4.84 -0.95
C ILE A 94 3.30 -6.28 -1.46
N TRP A 95 4.45 -6.97 -1.46
CA TRP A 95 4.58 -8.33 -1.95
C TRP A 95 5.39 -9.16 -0.98
N HIS A 96 4.92 -10.36 -0.67
CA HIS A 96 5.73 -11.36 0.00
C HIS A 96 6.56 -12.14 -1.03
N ASN A 97 7.71 -12.71 -0.63
CA ASN A 97 8.55 -13.46 -1.56
C ASN A 97 7.82 -14.65 -2.21
N TYR A 98 6.95 -15.32 -1.44
CA TYR A 98 6.12 -16.42 -1.93
C TYR A 98 4.98 -15.95 -2.85
N ALA A 99 4.73 -14.64 -2.96
CA ALA A 99 3.75 -14.11 -3.90
C ALA A 99 4.08 -14.52 -5.34
N LEU A 100 5.37 -14.75 -5.62
CA LEU A 100 5.92 -15.12 -6.92
C LEU A 100 6.27 -16.60 -7.02
N GLU A 101 5.78 -17.47 -6.13
CA GLU A 101 6.02 -18.92 -6.24
C GLU A 101 5.05 -19.58 -7.23
N ASP A 102 5.60 -20.44 -8.12
CA ASP A 102 5.02 -21.47 -9.00
C ASP A 102 3.50 -21.45 -9.34
N ASP A 103 2.96 -20.28 -9.72
CA ASP A 103 1.65 -20.15 -10.36
C ASP A 103 1.77 -19.23 -11.59
N GLU A 104 1.68 -19.83 -12.78
CA GLU A 104 1.83 -19.13 -14.06
C GLU A 104 0.78 -18.02 -14.25
N ASN A 105 -0.46 -18.23 -13.77
CA ASN A 105 -1.51 -17.23 -13.88
C ASN A 105 -1.23 -16.05 -12.93
N LYS A 106 -0.75 -16.34 -11.72
CA LYS A 106 -0.33 -15.31 -10.77
C LYS A 106 0.83 -14.49 -11.30
N HIS A 107 1.85 -15.13 -11.85
CA HIS A 107 2.98 -14.45 -12.48
C HIS A 107 2.53 -13.51 -13.58
N LYS A 108 1.71 -14.00 -14.52
CA LYS A 108 1.20 -13.20 -15.61
C LYS A 108 0.40 -11.99 -15.14
N SER A 109 -0.50 -12.19 -14.18
CA SER A 109 -1.31 -11.07 -13.64
C SER A 109 -0.45 -10.03 -12.91
N LEU A 110 0.56 -10.47 -12.16
CA LEU A 110 1.49 -9.58 -11.48
C LEU A 110 2.38 -8.81 -12.48
N GLU A 111 2.87 -9.48 -13.52
CA GLU A 111 3.62 -8.83 -14.62
C GLU A 111 2.80 -7.73 -15.29
N GLU A 112 1.52 -7.97 -15.59
CA GLU A 112 0.62 -6.98 -16.17
C GLU A 112 0.42 -5.78 -15.21
N ILE A 113 0.24 -6.03 -13.91
CA ILE A 113 0.13 -5.00 -12.88
C ILE A 113 1.40 -4.15 -12.81
N PHE A 114 2.57 -4.78 -12.77
CA PHE A 114 3.87 -4.08 -12.73
C PHE A 114 4.09 -3.26 -14.00
N ALA A 115 3.79 -3.83 -15.17
CA ALA A 115 3.92 -3.14 -16.45
C ALA A 115 3.00 -1.91 -16.51
N ARG A 116 1.76 -2.02 -16.03
CA ARG A 116 0.85 -0.86 -15.97
C ARG A 116 1.36 0.18 -14.98
N ALA A 117 1.81 -0.21 -13.80
CA ALA A 117 2.33 0.71 -12.78
C ALA A 117 3.55 1.50 -13.30
N ALA A 118 4.45 0.86 -14.05
CA ALA A 118 5.68 1.48 -14.58
C ALA A 118 5.46 2.47 -15.73
N GLN A 119 4.30 2.45 -16.40
CA GLN A 119 3.98 3.42 -17.46
C GLN A 119 3.72 4.80 -16.84
N GLN A 120 4.31 5.86 -17.40
CA GLN A 120 3.98 7.24 -17.00
C GLN A 120 2.65 7.68 -17.62
#